data_AF-A0A5A4CY10-F1
#
_entry.id   AF-A0A5A4CY10-F1
#
_cell.length_a   1.000
_cell.length_b   1.000
_cell.length_c   1.000
_cell.angle_alpha   90.00
_cell.angle_beta   90.00
_cell.angle_gamma   90.00
#
_symmetry.space_group_name_H-M   'P 1'
#
loop_
_entity.id
_entity.type
_entity.pdbx_description
1 polymer ?
#
loop_
_entity_poly.entity_id
_entity_poly.type
_entity_poly.pdbx_seq_one_letter_code
_entity_poly.pdbx_strand_id
1 'polypeptide(L)' 'IKDGGQQLTDQFKAINPMQQVPAVTIDGITLSQSLAIIQYIEETRPEPRLLPADPKQRAHVRIICDIIASG' A
#
# COMPACT_ATOMS: atom_id res chain seq x y z
N ILE A 1 -16.10 8.12 17.72
CA ILE A 1 -14.66 8.47 17.76
C ILE A 1 -14.60 9.94 18.16
N LYS A 2 -13.87 10.28 19.24
CA LYS A 2 -14.11 11.52 20.00
C LYS A 2 -13.69 12.82 19.29
N ASP A 3 -12.96 12.78 18.17
CA ASP A 3 -12.45 13.98 17.48
C ASP A 3 -12.48 13.86 15.94
N GLY A 4 -13.31 12.96 15.40
CA GLY A 4 -13.11 12.43 14.04
C GLY A 4 -12.02 11.35 14.01
N GLY A 5 -11.82 10.69 12.86
CA GLY A 5 -10.73 9.72 12.72
C GLY A 5 -9.36 10.39 12.71
N GLN A 6 -8.33 9.77 13.30
CA GLN A 6 -6.97 10.35 13.39
C GLN A 6 -6.36 10.72 12.02
N GLN A 7 -6.80 10.05 10.96
CA GLN A 7 -6.41 10.33 9.59
C GLN A 7 -6.87 11.70 9.08
N LEU A 8 -7.81 12.36 9.77
CA LEU A 8 -8.33 13.68 9.43
C LEU A 8 -7.55 14.83 10.06
N THR A 9 -6.57 14.54 10.92
CA THR A 9 -5.71 15.56 11.54
C THR A 9 -4.80 16.23 10.51
N ASP A 10 -4.46 17.51 10.71
CA ASP A 10 -3.49 18.21 9.85
C ASP A 10 -2.13 17.51 9.84
N GLN A 11 -1.74 16.91 10.97
CA GLN A 11 -0.53 16.11 11.07
C GLN A 11 -0.55 14.90 10.12
N PHE A 12 -1.64 14.13 10.08
CA PHE A 12 -1.73 12.99 9.16
C PHE A 12 -1.92 13.44 7.71
N LYS A 13 -2.63 14.54 7.47
CA LYS A 13 -2.81 15.12 6.13
C LYS A 13 -1.48 15.55 5.51
N ALA A 14 -0.52 16.01 6.33
CA ALA A 14 0.85 16.29 5.87
C ALA A 14 1.62 15.02 5.44
N ILE A 15 1.25 13.85 5.97
CA ILE A 15 1.83 12.53 5.60
C ILE A 15 1.14 11.97 4.36
N ASN A 16 -0.20 11.92 4.38
CA ASN A 16 -1.03 11.48 3.26
C ASN A 16 -2.18 12.48 3.05
N PRO A 17 -2.10 13.34 2.02
CA PRO A 17 -3.14 14.31 1.70
C PRO A 17 -4.52 13.70 1.45
N MET A 18 -4.58 12.43 1.05
CA MET A 18 -5.83 11.69 0.86
C MET A 18 -6.53 11.32 2.17
N GLN A 19 -5.87 11.52 3.33
CA GLN A 19 -6.44 11.25 4.66
C GLN A 19 -6.94 9.79 4.78
N GLN A 20 -6.22 8.87 4.14
CA GLN A 20 -6.52 7.44 4.15
C GLN A 20 -5.35 6.68 4.75
N VAL A 21 -5.66 5.55 5.40
CA VAL A 21 -4.67 4.57 5.81
C VAL A 21 -4.71 3.39 4.84
N PRO A 22 -3.57 2.71 4.58
CA PRO A 22 -2.25 2.93 5.18
C PRO A 22 -1.40 4.02 4.51
N ALA A 23 -0.44 4.54 5.26
CA ALA A 23 0.72 5.29 4.77
C ALA A 23 1.96 4.81 5.56
N VAL A 24 3.08 4.58 4.87
CA VAL A 24 4.28 3.95 5.43
C VAL A 24 5.51 4.76 5.07
N THR A 25 6.32 5.12 6.07
CA THR A 25 7.67 5.63 5.86
C THR A 25 8.66 4.47 5.93
N ILE A 26 9.36 4.20 4.83
CA ILE A 26 10.33 3.12 4.68
C ILE A 26 11.47 3.60 3.76
N ASP A 27 12.71 3.23 4.06
CA ASP A 27 13.88 3.54 3.24
C ASP A 27 14.02 5.03 2.83
N GLY A 28 13.60 5.94 3.72
CA GLY A 28 13.69 7.39 3.51
C GLY A 28 12.59 8.01 2.64
N ILE A 29 11.60 7.22 2.21
CA ILE A 29 10.43 7.69 1.45
C ILE A 29 9.14 7.42 2.22
N THR A 30 8.09 8.19 1.92
CA THR A 30 6.73 7.94 2.42
C THR A 30 5.86 7.47 1.27
N LEU A 31 5.27 6.27 1.41
CA LEU A 31 4.37 5.67 0.44
C LEU A 31 2.94 5.64 1.00
N SER A 32 1.98 6.00 0.16
CA SER A 32 0.56 5.73 0.37
C SER A 32 0.07 4.77 -0.73
N GLN A 33 -1.19 4.33 -0.67
CA GLN A 33 -1.76 3.26 -1.50
C GLN A 33 -1.24 1.86 -1.13
N SER A 34 -2.15 0.99 -0.68
CA SER A 34 -1.81 -0.33 -0.15
C SER A 34 -1.05 -1.21 -1.14
N LEU A 35 -1.50 -1.27 -2.40
CA LEU A 35 -0.84 -2.10 -3.43
C LEU A 35 0.55 -1.57 -3.82
N ALA A 36 0.76 -0.25 -3.81
CA ALA A 36 2.08 0.33 -4.06
C ALA A 36 3.06 0.00 -2.92
N ILE A 37 2.60 0.08 -1.67
CA ILE A 37 3.38 -0.32 -0.48
C ILE A 37 3.77 -1.80 -0.56
N ILE A 38 2.81 -2.69 -0.86
CA ILE A 38 3.05 -4.14 -0.98
C ILE A 38 4.04 -4.43 -2.11
N GLN A 39 3.90 -3.77 -3.26
CA GLN A 39 4.82 -3.95 -4.38
C GLN A 39 6.25 -3.49 -4.03
N TYR A 40 6.39 -2.36 -3.34
CA TYR A 40 7.69 -1.89 -2.86
C TYR A 40 8.37 -2.91 -1.94
N ILE A 41 7.60 -3.51 -1.02
CA ILE A 41 8.10 -4.57 -0.12
C ILE A 41 8.53 -5.80 -0.92
N GLU A 42 7.72 -6.28 -1.87
CA GLU A 42 8.07 -7.42 -2.73
C GLU A 42 9.38 -7.18 -3.51
N GLU A 43 9.57 -5.96 -4.04
CA GLU A 43 10.75 -5.62 -4.84
C GLU A 43 12.03 -5.47 -4.00
N THR A 44 11.90 -5.05 -2.74
CA THR A 44 13.05 -4.73 -1.88
C THR A 44 13.34 -5.76 -0.80
N ARG A 45 12.35 -6.59 -0.43
CA ARG A 45 12.42 -7.71 0.53
C ARG A 45 11.89 -8.97 -0.17
N PRO A 46 12.68 -9.60 -1.04
CA PRO A 46 12.21 -10.65 -1.95
C PRO A 46 11.90 -11.98 -1.27
N GLU A 47 12.15 -12.14 0.03
CA GLU A 47 11.81 -13.36 0.77
C GLU A 47 11.11 -13.03 2.10
N PRO A 48 9.99 -13.71 2.42
CA PRO A 48 9.25 -14.64 1.55
C PRO A 48 8.52 -13.91 0.42
N ARG A 49 8.52 -14.51 -0.79
CA ARG A 49 7.83 -13.92 -1.96
C ARG A 49 6.33 -13.88 -1.77
N LEU A 50 5.73 -12.72 -2.03
CA LEU A 50 4.30 -12.55 -2.14
C LEU A 50 3.79 -12.89 -3.55
N LEU A 51 4.64 -12.70 -4.57
CA LEU A 51 4.27 -12.92 -5.97
C LEU A 51 4.97 -14.15 -6.57
N PRO A 52 4.29 -14.89 -7.46
CA PRO A 52 4.94 -15.92 -8.27
C PRO A 52 6.00 -15.33 -9.20
N ALA A 53 7.04 -16.11 -9.50
CA ALA A 53 8.10 -15.72 -10.43
C ALA A 53 7.60 -15.66 -11.88
N ASP A 54 6.64 -16.50 -12.27
CA ASP A 54 6.06 -16.49 -13.62
C ASP A 54 5.24 -15.20 -13.85
N PRO A 55 5.57 -14.39 -14.88
CA PRO A 55 4.83 -13.17 -15.18
C PRO A 55 3.34 -13.37 -15.43
N LYS A 56 2.93 -14.51 -16.00
CA LYS A 56 1.50 -14.78 -16.28
C LYS A 56 0.71 -15.02 -14.99
N GLN A 57 1.26 -15.83 -14.09
CA GLN A 57 0.70 -16.03 -12.75
C GLN A 57 0.70 -14.73 -11.94
N ARG A 58 1.77 -13.94 -12.00
CA ARG A 58 1.85 -12.63 -11.33
C ARG A 58 0.78 -11.65 -11.83
N ALA A 59 0.47 -11.67 -13.13
CA ALA A 59 -0.63 -10.90 -13.69
C ALA A 59 -2.00 -11.34 -13.14
N HIS A 60 -2.22 -12.65 -12.96
CA HIS A 60 -3.45 -13.16 -12.33
C HIS A 60 -3.60 -12.70 -10.87
N VAL A 61 -2.51 -12.72 -10.09
CA VAL A 61 -2.52 -12.19 -8.72
C VAL A 61 -2.91 -10.72 -8.72
N ARG A 62 -2.31 -9.91 -9.61
CA ARG A 62 -2.63 -8.47 -9.73
C ARG A 62 -4.09 -8.23 -10.08
N ILE A 63 -4.67 -8.98 -11.02
CA ILE A 63 -6.10 -8.88 -11.37
C ILE A 63 -6.98 -9.06 -10.14
N ILE A 64 -6.72 -10.11 -9.33
CA ILE A 64 -7.51 -10.38 -8.12
C ILE A 64 -7.35 -9.25 -7.10
N CYS A 65 -6.11 -8.81 -6.86
CA CYS A 65 -5.82 -7.71 -5.95
C CYS A 65 -6.52 -6.41 -6.38
N ASP A 66 -6.47 -6.07 -7.65
CA ASP A 66 -7.06 -4.85 -8.19
C ASP A 66 -8.59 -4.90 -8.08
N ILE A 67 -9.23 -6.03 -8.42
CA ILE A 67 -10.68 -6.22 -8.26
C ILE A 67 -11.13 -5.95 -6.82
N ILE A 68 -10.36 -6.41 -5.83
CA ILE A 68 -10.70 -6.21 -4.42
C ILE A 68 -10.40 -4.77 -3.98
N ALA A 69 -9.29 -4.19 -4.43
CA ALA A 69 -8.82 -2.89 -3.98
C ALA A 69 -9.55 -1.70 -4.64
N SER A 70 -10.10 -1.88 -5.84
CA SER A 70 -10.83 -0.85 -6.59
C SER A 70 -12.35 -0.96 -6.50
N GLY A 71 -12.86 -1.98 -5.79
CA GLY A 71 -14.28 -2.26 -5.63
C GLY A 71 -14.98 -1.39 -4.60
#